data_AF-D3AUT8-F1
#
_entry.id   AF-D3AUT8-F1
#
_cell.length_a   1.000
_cell.length_b   1.000
_cell.length_c   1.000
_cell.angle_alpha   90.00
_cell.angle_beta   90.00
_cell.angle_gamma   90.00
#
_symmetry.space_group_name_H-M   'P 1'
#
loop_
_entity.id
_entity.type
_entity.pdbx_description
1 polymer ?
#
loop_
_entity_poly.entity_id
_entity_poly.type
_entity_poly.pdbx_seq_one_letter_code
_entity_poly.pdbx_strand_id
1 'polypeptide(L)'
;AEDLKKFLDGTPVKAVVVDPSAASFIAELNKHGFTVIQADNAVEDGIRLVATLLNTERIAFSQSCKNTIMEFASYIWDPKAAERGEDKPIKQHDHAMDAVRYFCYTILNNKAVRVRKKSDYGLH
;
A
#
# COMPACT_ATOMS: atom_id res chain seq x y z
N ALA A 1 8.25 -18.27 0.23
CA ALA A 1 7.95 -18.06 -1.21
C ALA A 1 7.13 -19.18 -1.85
N GLU A 2 7.30 -20.44 -1.45
CA GLU A 2 6.51 -21.57 -2.01
C GLU A 2 5.00 -21.45 -1.74
N ASP A 3 4.61 -20.95 -0.56
CA ASP A 3 3.20 -20.68 -0.26
C ASP A 3 2.58 -19.64 -1.21
N LEU A 4 3.35 -18.61 -1.59
CA LEU A 4 2.90 -17.62 -2.56
C LEU A 4 2.72 -18.24 -3.95
N LYS A 5 3.66 -19.09 -4.40
CA LYS A 5 3.51 -19.79 -5.68
C LYS A 5 2.26 -20.67 -5.70
N LYS A 6 2.03 -21.42 -4.62
CA LYS A 6 0.83 -22.24 -4.47
C LYS A 6 -0.44 -21.40 -4.47
N PHE A 7 -0.41 -20.25 -3.78
CA PHE A 7 -1.54 -19.32 -3.76
C PHE A 7 -1.86 -18.74 -5.15
N LEU A 8 -0.83 -18.43 -5.95
CA LEU A 8 -1.01 -17.88 -7.29
C LEU A 8 -1.58 -18.91 -8.28
N ASP A 9 -1.34 -20.20 -8.07
CA ASP A 9 -1.87 -21.29 -8.90
C ASP A 9 -1.71 -21.04 -10.42
N GLY A 10 -0.50 -20.62 -10.82
CA GLY A 10 -0.17 -20.29 -12.21
C GLY A 10 -0.68 -18.92 -12.70
N THR A 11 -1.36 -18.14 -11.86
CA THR A 11 -1.78 -16.78 -12.18
C THR A 11 -0.55 -15.88 -12.41
N PRO A 12 -0.41 -15.26 -13.60
CA PRO A 12 0.72 -14.40 -13.87
C PRO A 12 0.61 -13.10 -13.07
N VAL A 13 1.65 -12.79 -12.30
CA VAL A 13 1.76 -11.54 -11.55
C VAL A 13 2.86 -10.66 -12.14
N LYS A 14 2.58 -9.36 -12.31
CA LYS A 14 3.57 -8.40 -12.82
C LYS A 14 4.63 -8.06 -11.78
N ALA A 15 4.21 -7.92 -10.52
CA ALA A 15 5.09 -7.63 -9.40
C ALA A 15 4.37 -7.92 -8.08
N VAL A 16 5.15 -8.11 -7.02
CA VAL A 16 4.69 -8.22 -5.63
C VAL A 16 5.14 -6.97 -4.88
N VAL A 17 4.19 -6.22 -4.32
CA VAL A 17 4.49 -5.05 -3.47
C VAL A 17 4.72 -5.54 -2.05
N VAL A 18 5.85 -5.20 -1.44
CA VAL A 18 6.27 -5.69 -0.12
C VAL A 18 6.75 -4.54 0.75
N ASP A 19 6.48 -4.62 2.06
CA ASP A 19 7.03 -3.69 3.06
C ASP A 19 8.57 -3.64 2.97
N PRO A 20 9.18 -2.45 2.82
CA PRO A 20 10.64 -2.32 2.72
C PRO A 20 11.40 -2.88 3.94
N SER A 21 10.76 -2.97 5.11
CA SER A 21 11.36 -3.54 6.32
C SER A 21 11.45 -5.08 6.30
N ALA A 22 10.71 -5.75 5.41
CA ALA A 22 10.69 -7.22 5.30
C ALA A 22 11.84 -7.76 4.42
N ALA A 23 13.08 -7.35 4.70
CA ALA A 23 14.26 -7.62 3.86
C ALA A 23 14.49 -9.11 3.55
N SER A 24 14.31 -10.00 4.54
CA SER A 24 14.46 -11.44 4.35
C SER A 24 13.42 -12.01 3.37
N PHE A 25 12.18 -11.52 3.44
CA PHE A 25 11.10 -11.94 2.55
C PHE A 25 11.31 -11.42 1.12
N ILE A 26 11.77 -10.17 0.98
CA ILE A 26 12.17 -9.60 -0.31
C ILE A 26 13.27 -10.46 -0.97
N ALA A 27 14.31 -10.81 -0.21
CA ALA A 27 15.40 -11.66 -0.71
C ALA A 27 14.89 -13.04 -1.14
N GLU A 28 13.98 -13.64 -0.37
CA GLU A 28 13.37 -14.93 -0.71
C GLU A 28 12.56 -14.86 -2.00
N LEU A 29 11.72 -13.83 -2.17
CA LEU A 29 10.90 -13.65 -3.39
C LEU A 29 11.77 -13.45 -4.64
N ASN A 30 12.81 -12.62 -4.54
CA ASN A 30 13.77 -12.42 -5.62
C ASN A 30 14.47 -13.72 -6.01
N LYS A 31 14.89 -14.54 -5.03
CA LYS A 31 15.51 -15.86 -5.29
C LYS A 31 14.59 -16.80 -6.07
N HIS A 32 13.27 -16.66 -5.91
CA HIS A 32 12.28 -17.49 -6.59
C HIS A 32 11.73 -16.85 -7.89
N GLY A 33 12.36 -15.78 -8.37
CA GLY A 33 12.05 -15.17 -9.67
C GLY A 33 10.88 -14.18 -9.69
N PHE A 34 10.37 -13.77 -8.52
CA PHE A 34 9.35 -12.73 -8.45
C PHE A 34 9.97 -11.35 -8.63
N THR A 35 9.33 -10.48 -9.42
CA THR A 35 9.61 -9.05 -9.42
C THR A 35 9.03 -8.44 -8.14
N VAL A 36 9.90 -7.89 -7.28
CA VAL A 36 9.49 -7.26 -6.02
C VAL A 36 9.57 -5.74 -6.13
N ILE A 37 8.52 -5.06 -5.70
CA ILE A 37 8.47 -3.60 -5.54
C ILE A 37 8.42 -3.30 -4.05
N GLN A 38 9.37 -2.51 -3.54
CA GLN A 38 9.28 -2.01 -2.17
C GLN A 38 8.19 -0.94 -2.09
N ALA A 39 7.30 -1.08 -1.11
CA ALA A 39 6.19 -0.15 -0.93
C ALA A 39 6.65 1.24 -0.51
N ASP A 40 6.02 2.28 -1.08
CA ASP A 40 6.06 3.62 -0.50
C ASP A 40 5.18 3.60 0.76
N ASN A 41 5.83 3.62 1.93
CA ASN A 41 5.21 3.33 3.21
C ASN A 41 4.79 4.58 4.00
N ALA A 42 4.68 5.75 3.35
CA ALA A 42 4.10 6.94 3.98
C ALA A 42 2.68 6.63 4.49
N VAL A 43 2.50 6.71 5.82
CA VAL A 43 1.26 6.24 6.47
C VAL A 43 0.12 7.22 6.21
N GLU A 44 0.30 8.47 6.60
CA GLU A 44 -0.76 9.49 6.55
C GLU A 44 -1.20 9.79 5.11
N ASP A 45 -0.25 10.10 4.23
CA ASP A 45 -0.55 10.36 2.81
C ASP A 45 -1.13 9.12 2.10
N GLY A 46 -0.67 7.93 2.49
CA GLY A 46 -1.24 6.67 2.02
C GLY A 46 -2.71 6.50 2.42
N ILE A 47 -3.04 6.76 3.69
CA ILE A 47 -4.43 6.69 4.19
C ILE A 47 -5.31 7.72 3.46
N ARG A 48 -4.82 8.95 3.28
CA ARG A 48 -5.54 10.01 2.54
C ARG A 48 -5.84 9.59 1.09
N LEU A 49 -4.88 8.96 0.41
CA LEU A 49 -5.07 8.48 -0.95
C LEU A 49 -6.09 7.33 -1.00
N VAL A 50 -6.00 6.36 -0.09
CA VAL A 50 -6.99 5.25 0.00
C VAL A 50 -8.40 5.81 0.16
N ALA A 51 -8.60 6.75 1.08
CA ALA A 51 -9.89 7.40 1.30
C ALA A 51 -10.38 8.12 0.02
N THR A 52 -9.49 8.83 -0.67
CA THR A 52 -9.81 9.50 -1.94
C THR A 52 -10.24 8.50 -3.01
N LEU A 53 -9.53 7.39 -3.17
CA LEU A 53 -9.82 6.37 -4.17
C LEU A 53 -11.15 5.64 -3.88
N LEU A 54 -11.47 5.41 -2.61
CA LEU A 54 -12.77 4.87 -2.19
C LEU A 54 -13.91 5.84 -2.50
N ASN A 55 -13.79 7.10 -2.07
CA ASN A 55 -14.82 8.12 -2.28
C ASN A 55 -15.07 8.44 -3.76
N THR A 56 -14.08 8.22 -4.61
CA THR A 56 -14.18 8.41 -6.07
C THR A 56 -14.42 7.11 -6.83
N GLU A 57 -14.71 6.01 -6.13
CA GLU A 57 -15.02 4.68 -6.69
C GLU A 57 -13.93 4.14 -7.63
N ARG A 58 -12.68 4.55 -7.41
CA ARG A 58 -11.51 4.11 -8.20
C ARG A 58 -10.95 2.78 -7.73
N ILE A 59 -11.30 2.37 -6.51
CA ILE A 59 -11.04 1.03 -5.98
C ILE A 59 -12.33 0.48 -5.35
N ALA A 60 -12.49 -0.83 -5.40
CA ALA A 60 -13.59 -1.56 -4.78
C ALA A 60 -13.09 -2.92 -4.29
N PHE A 61 -13.79 -3.49 -3.32
CA PHE A 61 -13.46 -4.79 -2.74
C PHE A 61 -14.59 -5.79 -2.99
N SER A 62 -14.22 -7.00 -3.38
CA SER A 62 -15.16 -8.12 -3.44
C SER A 62 -15.67 -8.46 -2.04
N GLN A 63 -16.92 -8.93 -1.94
CA GLN A 63 -17.48 -9.44 -0.68
C GLN A 63 -16.69 -10.63 -0.10
N SER A 64 -15.90 -11.32 -0.92
CA SER A 64 -15.02 -12.40 -0.48
C SER A 64 -13.82 -11.91 0.35
N CYS A 65 -13.48 -10.61 0.30
CA CYS A 65 -12.38 -10.01 1.06
C CYS A 65 -12.76 -9.78 2.55
N LYS A 66 -13.20 -10.83 3.24
CA LYS A 66 -13.78 -10.76 4.60
C LYS A 66 -12.88 -10.06 5.60
N ASN A 67 -11.59 -10.41 5.64
CA ASN A 67 -10.63 -9.80 6.56
C ASN A 67 -10.45 -8.31 6.29
N THR A 68 -10.31 -7.91 5.02
CA THR A 68 -10.22 -6.50 4.63
C THR A 68 -11.45 -5.72 5.07
N ILE A 69 -12.65 -6.27 4.87
CA ILE A 69 -13.92 -5.64 5.27
C ILE A 69 -14.00 -5.51 6.79
N MET A 70 -13.62 -6.55 7.54
CA MET A 70 -13.58 -6.51 9.00
C MET A 70 -12.60 -5.46 9.53
N GLU A 71 -11.38 -5.42 8.97
CA GLU A 71 -10.36 -4.46 9.40
C GLU A 71 -10.76 -3.01 9.10
N PHE A 72 -11.41 -2.74 7.96
CA PHE A 72 -11.97 -1.40 7.70
C PHE A 72 -12.93 -0.93 8.80
N ALA A 73 -13.68 -1.85 9.44
CA ALA A 73 -14.60 -1.53 10.52
C ALA A 73 -13.90 -1.28 11.87
N SER A 74 -12.66 -1.74 12.05
CA SER A 74 -11.90 -1.65 13.30
C SER A 74 -10.68 -0.74 13.26
N TYR A 75 -10.34 -0.17 12.09
CA TYR A 75 -9.16 0.68 11.90
C TYR A 75 -9.37 2.08 12.49
N ILE A 76 -8.66 2.39 13.57
CA ILE A 76 -8.86 3.61 14.36
C ILE A 76 -7.54 4.36 14.61
N TRP A 77 -7.63 5.68 14.74
CA TRP A 77 -6.50 6.56 15.10
C TRP A 77 -6.04 6.32 16.53
N ASP A 78 -4.73 6.45 16.78
CA ASP A 78 -4.14 6.34 18.11
C ASP A 78 -4.28 7.68 18.87
N PRO A 79 -5.17 7.78 19.88
CA PRO A 79 -5.36 9.02 20.63
C PRO A 79 -4.09 9.45 21.38
N LYS A 80 -3.24 8.50 21.83
CA LYS A 80 -1.98 8.81 22.51
C LYS A 80 -0.95 9.35 21.53
N ALA A 81 -0.99 8.93 20.27
CA ALA A 81 -0.15 9.51 19.23
C ALA A 81 -0.55 10.96 18.94
N ALA A 82 -1.85 11.23 18.85
CA ALA A 82 -2.37 12.57 18.66
C ALA A 82 -1.93 13.54 19.78
N GLU A 83 -1.89 13.08 21.04
CA GLU A 83 -1.36 13.87 22.17
C GLU A 83 0.10 14.31 21.99
N ARG A 84 0.89 13.57 21.19
CA ARG A 84 2.28 13.90 20.84
C ARG A 84 2.42 14.66 19.52
N GLY A 85 1.31 15.01 18.88
CA GLY A 85 1.30 15.63 17.54
C GLY A 85 1.64 14.67 16.40
N GLU A 86 1.44 13.36 16.61
CA GLU A 86 1.62 12.32 15.58
C GLU A 86 0.25 11.79 15.12
N ASP A 87 -0.02 11.81 13.82
CA ASP A 87 -1.19 11.16 13.24
C ASP A 87 -0.84 9.76 12.74
N LYS A 88 -1.23 8.74 13.51
CA LYS A 88 -1.07 7.33 13.11
C LYS A 88 -2.18 6.45 13.67
N PRO A 89 -2.54 5.36 12.96
CA PRO A 89 -3.48 4.36 13.45
C PRO A 89 -2.88 3.55 14.61
N ILE A 90 -3.75 2.94 15.41
CA ILE A 90 -3.35 1.89 16.35
C ILE A 90 -2.89 0.66 15.55
N LYS A 91 -1.72 0.10 15.89
CA LYS A 91 -1.19 -1.14 15.29
C LYS A 91 -1.92 -2.38 15.80
N GLN A 92 -3.21 -2.48 15.47
CA GLN A 92 -4.07 -3.62 15.78
C GLN A 92 -5.00 -3.84 14.59
N HIS A 93 -5.04 -5.08 14.08
CA HIS A 93 -5.90 -5.45 12.94
C HIS A 93 -5.66 -4.55 11.72
N ASP A 94 -4.40 -4.32 11.35
CA ASP A 94 -3.96 -3.41 10.29
C ASP A 94 -3.29 -4.11 9.11
N HIS A 95 -3.21 -5.45 9.08
CA HIS A 95 -2.47 -6.17 8.05
C HIS A 95 -3.05 -5.95 6.64
N ALA A 96 -4.37 -6.06 6.49
CA ALA A 96 -5.05 -5.79 5.23
C ALA A 96 -5.07 -4.29 4.93
N MET A 97 -5.20 -3.44 5.95
CA MET A 97 -5.15 -1.98 5.76
C MET A 97 -3.80 -1.51 5.22
N ASP A 98 -2.71 -2.04 5.76
CA ASP A 98 -1.36 -1.78 5.27
C ASP A 98 -1.16 -2.31 3.85
N ALA A 99 -1.63 -3.53 3.55
CA ALA A 99 -1.55 -4.08 2.20
C ALA A 99 -2.30 -3.21 1.16
N VAL A 100 -3.51 -2.74 1.51
CA VAL A 100 -4.30 -1.82 0.66
C VAL A 100 -3.58 -0.50 0.47
N ARG A 101 -3.05 0.09 1.55
CA ARG A 101 -2.31 1.35 1.53
C ARG A 101 -1.06 1.23 0.65
N TYR A 102 -0.29 0.17 0.81
CA TYR A 102 0.90 -0.11 0.00
C TYR A 102 0.56 -0.20 -1.49
N PHE A 103 -0.49 -0.93 -1.85
CA PHE A 103 -0.93 -0.99 -3.24
C PHE A 103 -1.36 0.38 -3.76
N CYS A 104 -2.24 1.09 -3.05
CA CYS A 104 -2.74 2.38 -3.49
C CYS A 104 -1.63 3.41 -3.62
N TYR A 105 -0.76 3.53 -2.63
CA TYR A 105 0.26 4.57 -2.58
C TYR A 105 1.47 4.29 -3.46
N THR A 106 1.76 3.01 -3.74
CA THR A 106 2.88 2.62 -4.62
C THR A 106 2.46 2.55 -6.09
N ILE A 107 1.26 2.02 -6.37
CA ILE A 107 0.83 1.70 -7.75
C ILE A 107 -0.15 2.73 -8.31
N LEU A 108 -1.10 3.20 -7.50
CA LEU A 108 -2.17 4.10 -7.97
C LEU A 108 -1.85 5.58 -7.74
N ASN A 109 -0.82 5.87 -6.94
CA ASN A 109 -0.38 7.23 -6.69
C ASN A 109 0.27 7.81 -7.95
N ASN A 110 -0.53 8.51 -8.74
CA ASN A 110 -0.05 9.26 -9.88
C ASN A 110 0.65 10.52 -9.35
N LYS A 111 1.95 10.42 -9.06
CA LYS A 111 2.79 11.57 -8.64
C LYS A 111 2.86 12.59 -9.78
N ALA A 112 1.85 13.43 -9.91
CA ALA A 112 1.89 14.58 -10.79
C ALA A 112 2.88 15.59 -10.18
N VAL A 113 4.08 15.64 -10.74
CA VAL A 113 5.05 16.67 -10.35
C VAL A 113 4.47 18.02 -10.73
N ARG A 114 4.17 18.85 -9.73
CA ARG A 114 3.70 20.22 -9.96
C ARG A 114 4.89 21.08 -10.37
N VAL A 115 5.17 21.08 -11.66
CA VAL A 115 6.24 21.89 -12.26
C VAL A 115 5.88 23.37 -12.12
N ARG A 116 6.64 24.11 -11.30
CA ARG A 116 6.42 25.57 -11.08
C ARG A 116 6.77 26.40 -12.32
N LYS A 117 7.80 25.98 -13.08
CA LYS A 117 8.23 26.54 -14.37
C LYS A 117 8.75 25.42 -15.27
N LYS A 118 8.16 25.26 -16.46
CA LYS A 118 8.53 24.19 -17.41
C LYS A 118 9.98 24.28 -17.89
N SER A 119 10.51 25.51 -17.99
CA SER A 119 11.89 25.82 -18.37
C SER A 119 12.93 25.17 -17.45
N ASP A 120 12.63 25.08 -16.16
CA ASP A 120 13.59 24.62 -15.14
C ASP A 120 13.84 23.11 -15.24
N TYR A 121 13.01 22.41 -16.02
CA TYR A 121 13.07 20.96 -16.25
C TYR A 121 13.24 20.61 -17.74
N GLY A 122 13.64 21.56 -18.58
CA GLY A 122 13.94 21.30 -20.00
C GLY A 122 12.71 20.92 -20.84
N LEU A 123 11.51 21.20 -20.35
CA LEU A 123 10.26 20.97 -21.08
C LEU A 123 9.86 22.30 -21.75
N HIS A 124 9.75 22.30 -23.08
CA HIS A 124 9.27 23.44 -23.86
C HIS A 124 7.75 23.49 -23.91
#